data_AF-A0A1Q8YBB3-F1
#
_entry.id   AF-A0A1Q8YBB3-F1
#
_cell.length_a   1.000
_cell.length_b   1.000
_cell.length_c   1.000
_cell.angle_alpha   90.00
_cell.angle_beta   90.00
_cell.angle_gamma   90.00
#
_symmetry.space_group_name_H-M   'P 1'
#
loop_
_entity.id
_entity.type
_entity.pdbx_description
1 polymer ?
#
loop_
_entity_poly.entity_id
_entity_poly.type
_entity_poly.pdbx_seq_one_letter_code
_entity_poly.pdbx_strand_id
1 'polypeptide(L)'
;MMDTEGDPLPTGVSAFEAAGVIDQTALDRFAALIEKKDIFWKYVDMGDLKAGSIARLTRTALPGEKSAYKMRMNQNHNPNVQFATLAHELAHLFLGHLGQDKYLSIPIRPTQTHTQQELEAESTAYIVCTRNGVENQSASYLKNYVEKDTTTERLDMYQIMRAAGQVETLLGLAAHTKVDKPQKKRNETLPLFPSNSPDNSPDLFETDS
;
A
#
# COMPACT_ATOMS: atom_id res chain seq x y z
N MET A 1 -9.97 -25.65 3.83
CA MET A 1 -9.36 -24.37 4.27
C MET A 1 -8.15 -24.15 3.40
N MET A 2 -8.06 -23.04 2.67
CA MET A 2 -6.82 -22.67 1.97
C MET A 2 -6.02 -21.84 2.97
N ASP A 3 -4.94 -22.44 3.46
CA ASP A 3 -3.93 -21.83 4.34
C ASP A 3 -2.75 -21.46 3.43
N THR A 4 -2.12 -20.31 3.64
CA THR A 4 -0.82 -20.00 3.05
C THR A 4 0.23 -20.50 4.04
N GLU A 5 0.61 -21.77 3.91
CA GLU A 5 1.80 -22.24 4.62
C GLU A 5 3.02 -21.70 3.88
N GLY A 6 3.60 -20.62 4.40
CA GLY A 6 4.89 -20.14 3.93
C GLY A 6 5.96 -21.22 4.11
N ASP A 7 6.62 -21.59 3.01
CA ASP A 7 7.75 -22.51 3.05
C ASP A 7 8.89 -21.93 3.92
N PRO A 8 9.66 -22.77 4.63
CA PRO A 8 10.83 -22.30 5.36
C PRO A 8 11.85 -21.69 4.39
N LEU A 9 12.37 -20.52 4.79
CA LEU A 9 13.40 -19.81 4.04
C LEU A 9 14.65 -20.70 3.84
N PRO A 10 15.33 -20.61 2.68
CA PRO A 10 16.49 -21.45 2.38
C PRO A 10 17.62 -21.23 3.40
N THR A 11 18.24 -22.34 3.81
CA THR A 11 19.25 -22.43 4.86
C THR A 11 20.50 -21.61 4.52
N GLY A 12 20.81 -20.59 5.32
CA GLY A 12 22.04 -19.78 5.19
C GLY A 12 21.86 -18.26 5.24
N VAL A 13 20.63 -17.76 5.40
CA VAL A 13 20.32 -16.33 5.61
C VAL A 13 19.80 -16.16 7.04
N SER A 14 20.32 -15.19 7.80
CA SER A 14 19.72 -14.76 9.07
C SER A 14 18.29 -14.30 8.75
N ALA A 15 17.30 -15.11 9.12
CA ALA A 15 16.01 -15.18 8.44
C ALA A 15 15.06 -13.98 8.71
N PHE A 16 15.38 -13.06 9.62
CA PHE A 16 14.42 -12.05 10.09
C PHE A 16 15.10 -10.72 10.49
N GLU A 17 15.92 -10.16 9.62
CA GLU A 17 16.45 -8.80 9.81
C GLU A 17 15.68 -7.81 8.96
N ALA A 18 14.75 -7.10 9.60
CA ALA A 18 14.19 -5.85 9.10
C ALA A 18 14.53 -4.74 10.10
N ALA A 19 15.05 -3.62 9.61
CA ALA A 19 15.43 -2.45 10.40
C ALA A 19 14.69 -1.22 9.85
N GLY A 20 14.13 -0.41 10.74
CA GLY A 20 13.29 0.71 10.36
C GLY A 20 12.63 1.43 11.53
N VAL A 21 11.76 2.38 11.21
CA VAL A 21 11.12 3.30 12.16
C VAL A 21 9.83 2.75 12.80
N ILE A 22 9.42 1.53 12.44
CA ILE A 22 8.20 0.93 12.97
C ILE A 22 8.49 0.40 14.38
N ASP A 23 7.77 0.95 15.36
CA ASP A 23 7.81 0.51 16.74
C ASP A 23 6.54 -0.27 17.13
N GLN A 24 6.50 -0.75 18.37
CA GLN A 24 5.34 -1.49 18.88
C GLN A 24 4.07 -0.65 18.89
N THR A 25 4.17 0.67 19.14
CA THR A 25 3.00 1.56 19.16
C THR A 25 2.36 1.67 17.77
N ALA A 26 3.18 1.69 16.72
CA ALA A 26 2.70 1.64 15.35
C ALA A 26 2.01 0.31 15.03
N LEU A 27 2.55 -0.83 15.47
CA LEU A 27 1.93 -2.14 15.28
C LEU A 27 0.58 -2.27 16.00
N ASP A 28 0.48 -1.81 17.24
CA ASP A 28 -0.77 -1.84 18.00
C ASP A 28 -1.85 -1.00 17.29
N ARG A 29 -1.46 0.15 16.73
CA ARG A 29 -2.34 0.97 15.89
C ARG A 29 -2.76 0.21 14.62
N PHE A 30 -1.85 -0.49 13.94
CA PHE A 30 -2.17 -1.28 12.76
C PHE A 30 -3.15 -2.41 13.06
N ALA A 31 -2.95 -3.15 14.15
CA ALA A 31 -3.87 -4.18 14.61
C ALA A 31 -5.29 -3.61 14.81
N ALA A 32 -5.41 -2.48 15.50
CA ALA A 32 -6.70 -1.80 15.71
C ALA A 32 -7.34 -1.28 14.41
N LEU A 33 -6.54 -0.92 13.39
CA LEU A 33 -7.04 -0.49 12.08
C LEU A 33 -7.59 -1.66 11.26
N ILE A 34 -6.88 -2.79 11.22
CA ILE A 34 -7.32 -3.95 10.44
C ILE A 34 -8.54 -4.65 11.06
N GLU A 35 -8.67 -4.62 12.40
CA GLU A 35 -9.85 -5.15 13.09
C GLU A 35 -11.15 -4.41 12.72
N LYS A 36 -11.07 -3.11 12.41
CA LYS A 36 -12.22 -2.33 11.89
C LYS A 36 -12.72 -2.85 10.52
N LYS A 37 -11.93 -3.69 9.85
CA LYS A 37 -12.24 -4.35 8.58
C LYS A 37 -12.54 -5.84 8.74
N ASP A 38 -12.84 -6.29 9.97
CA ASP A 38 -13.17 -7.69 10.27
C ASP A 38 -11.99 -8.66 9.97
N ILE A 39 -10.76 -8.15 10.08
CA ILE A 39 -9.51 -8.92 10.04
C ILE A 39 -9.01 -9.03 11.49
N PHE A 40 -9.29 -10.15 12.14
CA PHE A 40 -8.97 -10.35 13.56
C PHE A 40 -7.48 -10.61 13.76
N TRP A 41 -6.83 -9.79 14.58
CA TRP A 41 -5.42 -9.94 14.91
C TRP A 41 -5.22 -10.95 16.04
N LYS A 42 -4.20 -11.82 15.93
CA LYS A 42 -3.79 -12.71 17.01
C LYS A 42 -2.28 -12.89 17.03
N TYR A 43 -1.67 -12.50 18.15
CA TYR A 43 -0.31 -12.91 18.46
C TYR A 43 -0.25 -14.41 18.79
N VAL A 44 0.75 -15.08 18.24
CA VAL A 44 0.99 -16.50 18.40
C VAL A 44 2.48 -16.73 18.64
N ASP A 45 2.81 -17.67 19.52
CA ASP A 45 4.16 -18.22 19.61
C ASP A 45 4.28 -19.33 18.56
N MET A 46 5.10 -19.10 17.53
CA MET A 46 5.31 -20.08 16.45
C MET A 46 6.78 -20.52 16.33
N GLY A 47 7.59 -20.27 17.37
CA GLY A 47 9.05 -20.41 17.29
C GLY A 47 9.67 -19.41 16.31
N ASP A 48 10.95 -19.57 15.96
CA ASP A 48 11.66 -18.53 15.19
C ASP A 48 11.39 -18.60 13.68
N LEU A 49 10.94 -19.74 13.16
CA LEU A 49 10.90 -20.03 11.71
C LEU A 49 9.59 -19.68 11.00
N LYS A 50 8.52 -19.34 11.73
CA LYS A 50 7.22 -18.97 11.15
C LYS A 50 6.92 -17.51 11.47
N ALA A 51 6.65 -16.70 10.45
CA ALA A 51 6.50 -15.26 10.62
C ALA A 51 5.04 -14.85 10.91
N GLY A 52 4.09 -15.36 10.13
CA GLY A 52 2.68 -15.02 10.24
C GLY A 52 1.82 -15.87 9.31
N SER A 53 0.50 -15.63 9.34
CA SER A 53 -0.40 -16.09 8.28
C SER A 53 -1.72 -15.31 8.27
N ILE A 54 -2.34 -15.17 7.10
CA ILE A 54 -3.75 -14.75 6.98
C ILE A 54 -4.64 -15.87 6.42
N ALA A 55 -5.80 -16.07 7.04
CA ALA A 55 -6.79 -17.00 6.55
C ALA A 55 -8.20 -16.40 6.58
N ARG A 56 -9.00 -16.71 5.56
CA ARG A 56 -10.43 -16.37 5.54
C ARG A 56 -11.19 -17.31 6.48
N LEU A 57 -11.93 -16.75 7.43
CA LEU A 57 -12.74 -17.48 8.41
C LEU A 57 -14.13 -17.81 7.88
N THR A 58 -14.82 -16.81 7.34
CA THR A 58 -16.17 -16.96 6.80
C THR A 58 -16.21 -16.40 5.39
N ARG A 59 -16.91 -17.12 4.51
CA ARG A 59 -17.24 -16.65 3.16
C ARG A 59 -18.71 -16.33 3.16
N THR A 60 -19.05 -15.07 2.89
CA THR A 60 -20.45 -14.67 2.82
C THR A 60 -21.08 -15.20 1.53
N ALA A 61 -22.26 -15.80 1.68
CA ALA A 61 -23.05 -16.33 0.57
C ALA A 61 -23.92 -15.23 -0.10
N LEU A 62 -24.15 -14.12 0.61
CA LEU A 62 -25.04 -13.05 0.19
C LEU A 62 -24.28 -11.81 -0.31
N PRO A 63 -24.77 -11.15 -1.37
CA PRO A 63 -24.21 -9.87 -1.81
C PRO A 63 -24.34 -8.79 -0.73
N GLY A 64 -23.20 -8.23 -0.30
CA GLY A 64 -23.17 -7.08 0.62
C GLY A 64 -22.72 -7.39 2.06
N GLU A 65 -22.59 -8.67 2.44
CA GLU A 65 -22.03 -9.06 3.73
C GLU A 65 -20.50 -9.18 3.66
N LYS A 66 -19.83 -8.79 4.75
CA LYS A 66 -18.37 -8.77 4.86
C LYS A 66 -17.81 -10.16 5.14
N SER A 67 -16.75 -10.58 4.43
CA SER A 67 -15.97 -11.74 4.86
C SER A 67 -15.18 -11.40 6.12
N ALA A 68 -14.96 -12.40 6.98
CA ALA A 68 -14.05 -12.26 8.12
C ALA A 68 -12.73 -12.98 7.84
N TYR A 69 -11.64 -12.41 8.34
CA TYR A 69 -10.29 -12.95 8.20
C TYR A 69 -9.60 -13.04 9.56
N LYS A 70 -8.59 -13.90 9.65
CA LYS A 70 -7.74 -14.05 10.83
C LYS A 70 -6.29 -13.82 10.43
N MET A 71 -5.67 -12.82 11.03
CA MET A 71 -4.24 -12.54 10.95
C MET A 71 -3.55 -13.15 12.17
N ARG A 72 -2.57 -14.01 11.94
CA ARG A 72 -1.68 -14.53 12.98
C ARG A 72 -0.32 -13.90 12.82
N MET A 73 0.22 -13.35 13.90
CA MET A 73 1.54 -12.72 13.91
C MET A 73 2.44 -13.38 14.95
N ASN A 74 3.66 -13.72 14.56
CA ASN A 74 4.64 -14.24 15.50
C ASN A 74 5.12 -13.17 16.47
N GLN A 75 4.85 -13.37 17.76
CA GLN A 75 5.22 -12.41 18.80
C GLN A 75 6.74 -12.34 19.08
N ASN A 76 7.50 -13.35 18.65
CA ASN A 76 8.93 -13.46 18.95
C ASN A 76 9.81 -12.58 18.03
N HIS A 77 9.23 -12.04 16.95
CA HIS A 77 9.93 -11.20 15.99
C HIS A 77 9.88 -9.72 16.37
N ASN A 78 10.90 -8.94 16.01
CA ASN A 78 10.92 -7.51 16.28
C ASN A 78 9.86 -6.75 15.45
N PRO A 79 9.52 -5.49 15.82
CA PRO A 79 8.43 -4.77 15.17
C PRO A 79 8.56 -4.57 13.65
N ASN A 80 9.77 -4.34 13.14
CA ASN A 80 10.00 -4.16 11.71
C ASN A 80 9.79 -5.47 10.94
N VAL A 81 10.16 -6.61 11.53
CA VAL A 81 9.90 -7.94 10.95
C VAL A 81 8.40 -8.22 10.94
N GLN A 82 7.72 -7.97 12.07
CA GLN A 82 6.26 -8.13 12.14
C GLN A 82 5.53 -7.23 11.13
N PHE A 83 6.06 -6.03 10.86
CA PHE A 83 5.52 -5.16 9.82
C PHE A 83 5.72 -5.72 8.41
N ALA A 84 6.90 -6.26 8.09
CA ALA A 84 7.14 -6.89 6.81
C ALA A 84 6.21 -8.10 6.60
N THR A 85 6.06 -8.94 7.62
CA THR A 85 5.09 -10.04 7.63
C THR A 85 3.67 -9.54 7.43
N LEU A 86 3.26 -8.49 8.16
CA LEU A 86 1.92 -7.91 8.02
C LEU A 86 1.66 -7.44 6.59
N ALA A 87 2.63 -6.76 5.98
CA ALA A 87 2.51 -6.27 4.61
C ALA A 87 2.38 -7.42 3.61
N HIS A 88 3.16 -8.49 3.78
CA HIS A 88 3.10 -9.71 2.97
C HIS A 88 1.74 -10.42 3.09
N GLU A 89 1.26 -10.67 4.31
CA GLU A 89 -0.03 -11.33 4.53
C GLU A 89 -1.21 -10.49 4.01
N LEU A 90 -1.19 -9.16 4.21
CA LEU A 90 -2.20 -8.28 3.62
C LEU A 90 -2.10 -8.20 2.10
N ALA A 91 -0.92 -8.41 1.52
CA ALA A 91 -0.78 -8.51 0.07
C ALA A 91 -1.53 -9.73 -0.47
N HIS A 92 -1.41 -10.92 0.15
CA HIS A 92 -2.21 -12.08 -0.24
C HIS A 92 -3.71 -11.80 -0.23
N LEU A 93 -4.19 -11.05 0.77
CA LEU A 93 -5.57 -10.62 0.81
C LEU A 93 -5.92 -9.70 -0.36
N PHE A 94 -5.22 -8.56 -0.50
CA PHE A 94 -5.60 -7.53 -1.48
C PHE A 94 -5.30 -7.89 -2.94
N LEU A 95 -4.35 -8.80 -3.18
CA LEU A 95 -4.11 -9.40 -4.49
C LEU A 95 -5.18 -10.45 -4.85
N GLY A 96 -6.07 -10.80 -3.91
CA GLY A 96 -7.16 -11.74 -4.15
C GLY A 96 -6.74 -13.21 -4.14
N HIS A 97 -5.58 -13.53 -3.56
CA HIS A 97 -5.11 -14.92 -3.41
C HIS A 97 -6.01 -15.72 -2.49
N LEU A 98 -6.67 -15.04 -1.53
CA LEU A 98 -7.74 -15.60 -0.72
C LEU A 98 -9.12 -15.55 -1.40
N GLY A 99 -9.19 -15.20 -2.69
CA GLY A 99 -10.43 -15.03 -3.46
C GLY A 99 -11.07 -13.64 -3.31
N GLN A 100 -12.08 -13.37 -4.15
CA GLN A 100 -12.74 -12.06 -4.21
C GLN A 100 -13.38 -11.64 -2.88
N ASP A 101 -13.42 -10.34 -2.64
CA ASP A 101 -14.18 -9.70 -1.58
C ASP A 101 -14.65 -8.31 -2.04
N LYS A 102 -15.96 -8.14 -2.22
CA LYS A 102 -16.51 -6.87 -2.75
C LYS A 102 -16.41 -5.73 -1.73
N TYR A 103 -16.48 -6.02 -0.44
CA TYR A 103 -16.42 -5.00 0.61
C TYR A 103 -15.02 -4.39 0.72
N LEU A 104 -13.99 -5.22 0.58
CA LEU A 104 -12.59 -4.81 0.54
C LEU A 104 -12.13 -4.35 -0.85
N SER A 105 -13.03 -4.30 -1.84
CA SER A 105 -12.71 -3.97 -3.23
C SER A 105 -11.63 -4.87 -3.83
N ILE A 106 -11.72 -6.18 -3.60
CA ILE A 106 -10.83 -7.22 -4.12
C ILE A 106 -11.52 -7.89 -5.31
N PRO A 107 -10.99 -7.76 -6.54
CA PRO A 107 -11.61 -8.30 -7.75
C PRO A 107 -11.49 -9.82 -7.84
N ILE A 108 -12.30 -10.43 -8.70
CA ILE A 108 -12.06 -11.81 -9.16
C ILE A 108 -10.82 -11.81 -10.05
N ARG A 109 -9.93 -12.78 -9.85
CA ARG A 109 -8.77 -13.03 -10.69
C ARG A 109 -8.77 -14.47 -11.20
N PRO A 110 -8.16 -14.74 -12.36
CA PRO A 110 -7.84 -16.10 -12.80
C PRO A 110 -7.00 -16.83 -11.75
N THR A 111 -7.08 -18.15 -11.72
CA THR A 111 -6.22 -18.96 -10.85
C THR A 111 -4.75 -18.76 -11.23
N GLN A 112 -3.94 -18.41 -10.24
CA GLN A 112 -2.49 -18.22 -10.37
C GLN A 112 -1.75 -19.39 -9.71
N THR A 113 -0.53 -19.67 -10.15
CA THR A 113 0.33 -20.65 -9.48
C THR A 113 0.73 -20.14 -8.10
N HIS A 114 1.02 -21.04 -7.16
CA HIS A 114 1.49 -20.66 -5.83
C HIS A 114 2.73 -19.75 -5.91
N THR A 115 3.70 -20.12 -6.75
CA THR A 115 4.92 -19.30 -6.98
C THR A 115 4.60 -17.89 -7.46
N GLN A 116 3.61 -17.71 -8.35
CA GLN A 116 3.20 -16.38 -8.79
C GLN A 116 2.55 -15.59 -7.65
N GLN A 117 1.72 -16.24 -6.83
CA GLN A 117 1.06 -15.59 -5.70
C GLN A 117 2.07 -15.09 -4.66
N GLU A 118 3.04 -15.94 -4.28
CA GLU A 118 4.12 -15.57 -3.37
C GLU A 118 4.96 -14.42 -3.93
N LEU A 119 5.30 -14.46 -5.22
CA LEU A 119 6.10 -13.42 -5.84
C LEU A 119 5.36 -12.06 -5.90
N GLU A 120 4.06 -12.05 -6.22
CA GLU A 120 3.25 -10.83 -6.19
C GLU A 120 3.11 -10.29 -4.76
N ALA A 121 2.90 -11.16 -3.78
CA ALA A 121 2.79 -10.80 -2.37
C ALA A 121 4.09 -10.20 -1.84
N GLU A 122 5.22 -10.85 -2.12
CA GLU A 122 6.56 -10.41 -1.74
C GLU A 122 6.93 -9.08 -2.41
N SER A 123 6.58 -8.91 -3.69
CA SER A 123 6.76 -7.65 -4.42
C SER A 123 5.97 -6.51 -3.77
N THR A 124 4.73 -6.78 -3.38
CA THR A 124 3.86 -5.80 -2.71
C THR A 124 4.40 -5.43 -1.34
N ALA A 125 4.82 -6.41 -0.54
CA ALA A 125 5.43 -6.22 0.77
C ALA A 125 6.70 -5.37 0.69
N TYR A 126 7.56 -5.66 -0.31
CA TYR A 126 8.77 -4.89 -0.57
C TYR A 126 8.48 -3.40 -0.82
N ILE A 127 7.48 -3.08 -1.64
CA ILE A 127 7.09 -1.69 -1.94
C ILE A 127 6.61 -0.99 -0.66
N VAL A 128 5.72 -1.63 0.10
CA VAL A 128 5.17 -1.08 1.34
C VAL A 128 6.27 -0.87 2.37
N CYS A 129 7.16 -1.84 2.57
CA CYS A 129 8.28 -1.74 3.52
C CYS A 129 9.23 -0.59 3.13
N THR A 130 9.66 -0.58 1.87
CA THR A 130 10.60 0.43 1.34
C THR A 130 10.05 1.85 1.51
N ARG A 131 8.77 2.07 1.20
CA ARG A 131 8.13 3.40 1.34
C ARG A 131 7.95 3.87 2.77
N ASN A 132 7.98 2.94 3.73
CA ASN A 132 7.82 3.22 5.15
C ASN A 132 9.14 3.09 5.93
N GLY A 133 10.27 3.10 5.22
CA GLY A 133 11.60 3.12 5.83
C GLY A 133 11.96 1.83 6.56
N VAL A 134 11.41 0.69 6.14
CA VAL A 134 11.74 -0.63 6.65
C VAL A 134 12.52 -1.37 5.58
N GLU A 135 13.79 -1.65 5.85
CA GLU A 135 14.60 -2.53 5.00
C GLU A 135 14.13 -3.97 5.18
N ASN A 136 14.01 -4.72 4.09
CA ASN A 136 13.64 -6.13 4.14
C ASN A 136 14.55 -6.97 3.20
N GLN A 137 14.64 -8.27 3.47
CA GLN A 137 15.46 -9.20 2.68
C GLN A 137 14.83 -9.58 1.33
N SER A 138 13.57 -9.21 1.09
CA SER A 138 12.83 -9.46 -0.16
C SER A 138 13.53 -8.89 -1.40
N ALA A 139 14.37 -7.86 -1.23
CA ALA A 139 15.21 -7.32 -2.29
C ALA A 139 16.09 -8.38 -2.96
N SER A 140 16.64 -9.33 -2.18
CA SER A 140 17.48 -10.40 -2.70
C SER A 140 16.67 -11.45 -3.47
N TYR A 141 15.46 -11.78 -3.01
CA TYR A 141 14.54 -12.70 -3.66
C TYR A 141 14.03 -12.15 -5.00
N LEU A 142 13.59 -10.89 -5.00
CA LEU A 142 13.13 -10.20 -6.21
C LEU A 142 14.25 -10.01 -7.22
N LYS A 143 15.46 -9.65 -6.77
CA LYS A 143 16.65 -9.56 -7.62
C LYS A 143 16.97 -10.90 -8.29
N ASN A 144 17.00 -11.99 -7.51
CA ASN A 144 17.22 -13.34 -8.04
C ASN A 144 16.13 -13.78 -9.02
N TYR A 145 14.89 -13.32 -8.84
CA TYR A 145 13.79 -13.61 -9.78
C TYR A 145 13.96 -12.84 -11.10
N VAL A 146 14.21 -11.52 -11.04
CA VAL A 146 14.44 -10.68 -12.22
C VAL A 146 15.64 -11.15 -13.04
N GLU A 147 16.69 -11.65 -12.38
CA GLU A 147 17.88 -12.20 -13.05
C GLU A 147 17.62 -13.56 -13.72
N LYS A 148 16.68 -14.38 -13.21
CA LYS A 148 16.39 -15.73 -13.73
C LYS A 148 15.22 -15.81 -14.69
N ASP A 149 14.23 -14.93 -14.56
CA ASP A 149 12.98 -14.92 -15.34
C ASP A 149 12.82 -13.52 -15.94
N THR A 150 13.31 -13.34 -17.17
CA THR A 150 13.43 -12.03 -17.84
C THR A 150 12.09 -11.49 -18.35
N THR A 151 11.01 -12.25 -18.21
CA THR A 151 9.66 -11.85 -18.65
C THR A 151 8.82 -11.43 -17.45
N THR A 152 8.70 -10.11 -17.28
CA THR A 152 7.72 -9.46 -16.39
C THR A 152 6.26 -9.82 -16.71
N GLU A 153 6.00 -10.64 -17.72
CA GLU A 153 4.68 -11.10 -18.18
C GLU A 153 3.90 -11.87 -17.12
N ARG A 154 4.59 -12.47 -16.13
CA ARG A 154 3.96 -13.21 -15.03
C ARG A 154 3.50 -12.32 -13.88
N LEU A 155 3.97 -11.08 -13.83
CA LEU A 155 3.63 -10.13 -12.75
C LEU A 155 2.61 -9.11 -13.24
N ASP A 156 1.45 -9.11 -12.60
CA ASP A 156 0.48 -8.04 -12.80
C ASP A 156 0.87 -6.82 -11.96
N MET A 157 1.75 -5.98 -12.54
CA MET A 157 2.27 -4.77 -11.88
C MET A 157 1.17 -3.80 -11.45
N TYR A 158 0.07 -3.74 -12.20
CA TYR A 158 -1.08 -2.93 -11.82
C TYR A 158 -1.70 -3.45 -10.52
N GLN A 159 -1.89 -4.77 -10.41
CA GLN A 159 -2.44 -5.38 -9.21
C GLN A 159 -1.50 -5.25 -8.00
N ILE A 160 -0.18 -5.40 -8.18
CA ILE A 160 0.83 -5.17 -7.14
C ILE A 160 0.75 -3.74 -6.60
N MET A 161 0.78 -2.73 -7.48
CA MET A 161 0.75 -1.33 -7.07
C MET A 161 -0.59 -0.94 -6.41
N ARG A 162 -1.69 -1.49 -6.93
CA ARG A 162 -3.02 -1.33 -6.33
C ARG A 162 -3.05 -1.93 -4.92
N ALA A 163 -2.60 -3.17 -4.77
CA ALA A 163 -2.58 -3.85 -3.48
C ALA A 163 -1.71 -3.11 -2.47
N ALA A 164 -0.52 -2.63 -2.87
CA ALA A 164 0.34 -1.80 -2.02
C ALA A 164 -0.40 -0.54 -1.53
N GLY A 165 -1.09 0.16 -2.43
CA GLY A 165 -1.90 1.33 -2.05
C GLY A 165 -3.07 0.98 -1.11
N GLN A 166 -3.70 -0.19 -1.26
CA GLN A 166 -4.74 -0.67 -0.35
C GLN A 166 -4.18 -1.00 1.04
N VAL A 167 -3.01 -1.65 1.11
CA VAL A 167 -2.29 -1.92 2.36
C VAL A 167 -1.93 -0.61 3.06
N GLU A 168 -1.28 0.33 2.36
CA GLU A 168 -0.90 1.62 2.91
C GLU A 168 -2.12 2.43 3.40
N THR A 169 -3.21 2.40 2.64
CA THR A 169 -4.47 3.05 3.04
C THR A 169 -5.07 2.42 4.29
N LEU A 170 -5.12 1.08 4.34
CA LEU A 170 -5.64 0.34 5.50
C LEU A 170 -4.85 0.65 6.77
N LEU A 171 -3.53 0.71 6.65
CA LEU A 171 -2.62 0.95 7.77
C LEU A 171 -2.45 2.45 8.11
N GLY A 172 -3.11 3.35 7.37
CA GLY A 172 -3.02 4.80 7.58
C GLY A 172 -1.65 5.40 7.21
N LEU A 173 -0.92 4.74 6.31
CA LEU A 173 0.43 5.12 5.86
C LEU A 173 0.41 6.03 4.62
N ALA A 174 -0.73 6.12 3.92
CA ALA A 174 -0.89 6.90 2.69
C ALA A 174 -0.77 8.44 2.86
N ALA A 175 -0.47 8.95 4.06
CA ALA A 175 -0.41 10.38 4.37
C ALA A 175 0.74 11.15 3.70
N HIS A 176 1.66 10.47 3.00
CA HIS A 176 2.76 11.11 2.27
C HIS A 176 2.42 11.51 0.83
N THR A 177 1.26 11.13 0.29
CA THR A 177 0.80 11.59 -1.03
C THR A 177 -0.21 12.72 -0.88
N LYS A 178 0.23 13.87 -0.35
CA LYS A 178 -0.50 15.12 -0.62
C LYS A 178 -0.29 15.43 -2.09
N VAL A 179 -1.19 14.93 -2.96
CA VAL A 179 -1.40 15.57 -4.25
C VAL A 179 -1.85 16.98 -3.91
N ASP A 180 -1.03 17.98 -4.22
CA ASP A 180 -1.40 19.38 -4.11
C ASP A 180 -2.76 19.54 -4.79
N LYS A 181 -3.78 19.91 -4.01
CA LYS A 181 -5.06 20.29 -4.59
C LYS A 181 -4.75 21.44 -5.55
N PRO A 182 -5.15 21.37 -6.85
CA PRO A 182 -4.95 22.50 -7.73
C PRO A 182 -5.65 23.70 -7.10
N GLN A 183 -4.86 24.71 -6.71
CA GLN A 183 -5.40 25.95 -6.19
C GLN A 183 -6.33 26.49 -7.26
N LYS A 184 -7.62 26.60 -6.91
CA LYS A 184 -8.63 27.21 -7.76
C LYS A 184 -8.19 28.65 -7.97
N LYS A 185 -7.55 28.95 -9.12
CA LYS A 185 -7.26 30.32 -9.52
C LYS A 185 -8.60 31.04 -9.48
N ARG A 186 -8.69 32.00 -8.57
CA ARG A 186 -9.79 32.95 -8.50
C ARG A 186 -9.83 33.62 -9.87
N ASN A 187 -10.91 33.40 -10.62
CA ASN A 187 -11.13 34.10 -11.88
C ASN A 187 -11.23 35.59 -11.55
N GLU A 188 -10.14 36.31 -11.73
CA GLU A 188 -10.19 37.75 -11.89
C GLU A 188 -10.86 38.01 -13.23
N THR A 189 -12.10 38.47 -13.16
CA THR A 189 -12.84 38.94 -14.33
C THR A 189 -12.13 40.19 -14.84
N LEU A 190 -11.29 40.05 -15.87
CA LEU A 190 -10.81 41.20 -16.62
C LEU A 190 -12.02 41.83 -17.34
N PRO A 191 -12.28 43.14 -17.18
CA PRO A 191 -13.32 43.80 -17.95
C PRO A 191 -12.90 43.84 -19.42
N LEU A 192 -13.75 43.29 -20.30
CA LEU A 192 -13.70 43.60 -21.72
C LEU A 192 -14.04 45.09 -21.89
N PHE A 193 -13.18 45.79 -22.65
CA PHE A 193 -13.29 47.18 -23.12
C PHE A 193 -12.60 48.27 -22.25
N PRO A 194 -11.62 49.00 -22.81
CA PRO A 194 -11.14 50.24 -22.21
C PRO A 194 -12.12 51.38 -22.49
N SER A 195 -12.63 52.04 -21.45
CA SER A 195 -13.36 53.29 -21.60
C SER A 195 -12.36 54.44 -21.73
N ASN A 196 -12.30 55.02 -22.93
CA ASN A 196 -11.61 56.27 -23.24
C ASN A 196 -12.01 57.38 -22.27
N SER A 197 -11.03 58.03 -21.66
CA SER A 197 -11.19 59.34 -21.00
C SER A 197 -10.76 60.41 -22.01
N PRO A 198 -11.57 61.46 -22.26
CA PRO A 198 -11.15 62.55 -23.13
C PRO A 198 -10.09 63.42 -22.42
N ASP A 199 -9.01 63.63 -23.14
CA ASP A 199 -7.95 64.61 -22.94
C ASP A 199 -8.55 66.00 -22.70
N ASN A 200 -8.11 66.67 -21.63
CA ASN A 200 -8.32 68.09 -21.44
C ASN A 200 -7.14 68.67 -20.67
N SER A 201 -6.08 69.00 -21.41
CA SER A 201 -4.96 69.80 -20.93
C SER A 201 -5.17 71.26 -21.36
N PRO A 202 -5.03 72.26 -20.47
CA PRO A 202 -5.28 73.66 -20.82
C PRO A 202 -4.11 74.26 -21.59
N ASP A 203 -4.45 75.03 -22.61
CA ASP A 203 -3.56 75.82 -23.46
C ASP A 203 -2.99 77.01 -22.65
N LEU A 204 -1.66 77.06 -22.50
CA LEU A 204 -0.94 78.24 -22.01
C LEU A 204 0.10 78.62 -23.07
N PHE A 205 -0.32 79.52 -23.96
CA PHE A 205 0.57 80.33 -24.79
C PHE A 205 1.20 81.43 -23.92
N GLU A 206 2.53 81.50 -23.90
CA GLU A 206 3.25 82.76 -23.70
C GLU A 206 4.41 82.89 -24.67
N THR A 207 4.71 84.17 -24.96
CA THR A 207 5.80 84.79 -25.73
C THR A 207 5.44 85.22 -27.16
N ASP A 208 5.73 86.45 -27.61
CA ASP A 208 6.37 87.60 -26.95
C ASP A 208 6.18 88.85 -27.83
N SER A 209 6.01 90.03 -27.21
CA SER A 209 6.52 91.35 -27.66
C SER A 209 6.28 92.41 -26.61
#